data_AF-A0A6J6TMU3-F1
#
_entry.id   AF-A0A6J6TMU3-F1
#
_cell.length_a   1.000
_cell.length_b   1.000
_cell.length_c   1.000
_cell.angle_alpha   90.00
_cell.angle_beta   90.00
_cell.angle_gamma   90.00
#
_symmetry.space_group_name_H-M   'P 1'
#
loop_
_entity.id
_entity.type
_entity.pdbx_description
1 polymer ?
#
loop_
_entity_poly.entity_id
_entity_poly.type
_entity_poly.pdbx_seq_one_letter_code
_entity_poly.pdbx_strand_id
1 'polypeptide(L)'
;MRQALRALGALGVDPSEVRGYGKGAIVGINGDREHTAAVLHPRFGAPVRAAIGGGADIIPGTKKVGGVGSSITMPIGNKDDRWVFDDMDAAELAIVDAPRPDEMVIALVLSAGGRPGARVKKPV
;
A
#
# COMPACT_ATOMS: atom_id res chain seq x y z
N MET A 1 -7.91 -5.31 -7.12
CA MET A 1 -8.59 -4.01 -7.33
C MET A 1 -10.03 -3.96 -6.83
N ARG A 2 -10.89 -4.91 -7.23
CA ARG A 2 -12.29 -4.98 -6.78
C ARG A 2 -12.49 -4.88 -5.26
N GLN A 3 -11.59 -5.47 -4.46
CA GLN A 3 -11.64 -5.34 -2.99
C GLN A 3 -11.32 -3.91 -2.52
N ALA A 4 -10.31 -3.26 -3.09
CA ALA A 4 -9.94 -1.89 -2.74
C ALA A 4 -11.07 -0.89 -3.06
N LEU A 5 -11.67 -0.98 -4.25
CA LEU A 5 -12.82 -0.14 -4.62
C LEU A 5 -14.04 -0.38 -3.73
N ARG A 6 -14.30 -1.62 -3.33
CA ARG A 6 -15.37 -1.93 -2.35
C ARG A 6 -15.09 -1.32 -0.98
N ALA A 7 -13.83 -1.34 -0.53
CA ALA A 7 -13.45 -0.74 0.74
C ALA A 7 -13.64 0.79 0.72
N LEU A 8 -13.24 1.46 -0.37
CA LEU A 8 -13.50 2.89 -0.55
C LEU A 8 -15.00 3.21 -0.54
N GLY A 9 -15.79 2.48 -1.32
CA GLY A 9 -17.24 2.66 -1.37
C GLY A 9 -17.93 2.44 -0.02
N ALA A 10 -17.46 1.48 0.78
CA ALA A 10 -17.97 1.24 2.14
C ALA A 10 -17.68 2.40 3.11
N LEU A 11 -16.65 3.21 2.82
CA LEU A 11 -16.28 4.40 3.58
C LEU A 11 -16.89 5.69 3.00
N GLY A 12 -17.67 5.60 1.91
CA GLY A 12 -18.23 6.75 1.21
C GLY A 12 -17.17 7.63 0.52
N VAL A 13 -15.99 7.06 0.23
CA VAL A 13 -14.88 7.77 -0.43
C VAL A 13 -14.91 7.44 -1.92
N ASP A 14 -15.01 8.45 -2.76
CA ASP A 14 -14.85 8.28 -4.20
C ASP A 14 -13.38 7.94 -4.53
N PRO A 15 -13.10 7.03 -5.49
CA PRO A 15 -11.72 6.70 -5.85
C PRO A 15 -10.85 7.90 -6.25
N SER A 16 -11.44 8.97 -6.78
CA SER A 16 -10.73 10.20 -7.12
C SER A 16 -10.29 11.02 -5.90
N GLU A 17 -10.88 10.79 -4.72
CA GLU A 17 -10.51 11.43 -3.45
C GLU A 17 -9.28 10.79 -2.79
N VAL A 18 -8.79 9.66 -3.32
CA VAL A 18 -7.55 9.05 -2.85
C VAL A 18 -6.40 10.02 -3.10
N ARG A 19 -5.68 10.37 -2.04
CA ARG A 19 -4.51 11.26 -2.06
C ARG A 19 -3.19 10.50 -2.03
N GLY A 20 -3.13 9.39 -1.31
CA GLY A 20 -1.91 8.65 -1.09
C GLY A 20 -2.09 7.14 -1.17
N TYR A 21 -0.98 6.46 -1.38
CA TYR A 21 -0.95 5.00 -1.49
C TYR A 21 0.34 4.37 -0.97
N GLY A 22 0.26 3.09 -0.65
CA GLY A 22 1.36 2.24 -0.27
C GLY A 22 1.06 0.79 -0.58
N LYS A 23 2.09 -0.04 -0.73
CA LYS A 23 1.94 -1.48 -1.00
C LYS A 23 2.83 -2.33 -0.10
N GLY A 24 2.40 -3.55 0.17
CA GLY A 24 3.14 -4.50 0.97
C GLY A 24 2.95 -5.93 0.48
N ALA A 25 3.93 -6.79 0.71
CA ALA A 25 3.72 -8.23 0.60
C ALA A 25 4.57 -9.04 1.58
N ILE A 26 3.98 -10.09 2.14
CA ILE A 26 4.66 -11.09 2.96
C ILE A 26 4.43 -12.44 2.28
N VAL A 27 5.51 -13.11 1.86
CA VAL A 27 5.43 -14.51 1.42
C VAL A 27 5.71 -15.42 2.60
N GLY A 28 5.00 -16.55 2.67
CA GLY A 28 5.22 -17.60 3.66
C GLY A 28 6.63 -18.17 3.62
N ILE A 29 7.02 -18.85 4.70
CA ILE A 29 8.38 -19.34 4.92
C ILE A 29 8.88 -20.37 3.90
N ASN A 30 7.99 -21.01 3.13
CA ASN A 30 8.39 -21.92 2.05
C ASN A 30 8.50 -21.22 0.68
N GLY A 31 8.21 -19.92 0.62
CA GLY A 31 8.36 -19.12 -0.59
C GLY A 31 9.67 -18.34 -0.64
N ASP A 32 9.90 -17.70 -1.79
CA ASP A 32 11.03 -16.79 -2.00
C ASP A 32 10.58 -15.34 -1.99
N ARG A 33 11.42 -14.43 -1.47
CA ARG A 33 11.15 -13.00 -1.49
C ARG A 33 10.85 -12.49 -2.92
N GLU A 34 11.41 -13.09 -3.95
CA GLU A 34 11.15 -12.74 -5.35
C GLU A 34 9.72 -13.06 -5.79
N HIS A 35 9.02 -14.00 -5.16
CA HIS A 35 7.58 -14.19 -5.40
C HIS A 35 6.80 -12.90 -5.10
N THR A 36 7.15 -12.21 -4.02
CA THR A 36 6.52 -10.91 -3.70
C THR A 36 6.87 -9.84 -4.74
N ALA A 37 8.09 -9.85 -5.28
CA ALA A 37 8.53 -8.93 -6.33
C ALA A 37 7.73 -9.12 -7.63
N ALA A 38 7.55 -10.39 -8.02
CA ALA A 38 6.81 -10.80 -9.20
C ALA A 38 5.35 -10.35 -9.15
N VAL A 39 4.76 -10.20 -7.97
CA VAL A 39 3.43 -9.63 -7.82
C VAL A 39 3.47 -8.10 -7.80
N LEU A 40 4.32 -7.49 -6.97
CA LEU A 40 4.28 -6.06 -6.68
C LEU A 40 4.76 -5.15 -7.82
N HIS A 41 5.55 -5.64 -8.77
CA HIS A 41 6.18 -4.80 -9.80
C HIS A 41 5.49 -4.84 -11.16
N PRO A 42 5.30 -6.00 -11.82
CA PRO A 42 4.78 -6.02 -13.18
C PRO A 42 3.26 -5.81 -13.25
N ARG A 43 2.52 -6.16 -12.19
CA ARG A 43 1.05 -6.31 -12.26
C ARG A 43 0.26 -5.55 -11.21
N PHE A 44 0.92 -4.97 -10.22
CA PHE A 44 0.21 -4.32 -9.10
C PHE A 44 -0.07 -2.84 -9.35
N GLY A 45 0.96 -2.05 -9.68
CA GLY A 45 0.86 -0.59 -9.65
C GLY A 45 -0.04 0.02 -10.72
N ALA A 46 0.07 -0.43 -11.98
CA ALA A 46 -0.73 0.12 -13.06
C ALA A 46 -2.25 -0.07 -12.85
N PRO A 47 -2.74 -1.27 -12.45
CA PRO A 47 -4.15 -1.44 -12.10
C PRO A 47 -4.61 -0.61 -10.89
N VAL A 48 -3.75 -0.39 -9.87
CA VAL A 48 -4.09 0.48 -8.73
C VAL A 48 -4.36 1.88 -9.22
N ARG A 49 -3.40 2.47 -9.94
CA ARG A 49 -3.52 3.84 -10.46
C ARG A 49 -4.74 4.03 -11.35
N ALA A 50 -4.98 3.09 -12.27
CA ALA A 50 -6.13 3.14 -13.16
C ALA A 50 -7.47 3.18 -12.40
N ALA A 51 -7.55 2.48 -11.27
CA ALA A 51 -8.79 2.37 -10.49
C ALA A 51 -9.08 3.58 -9.59
N ILE A 52 -8.06 4.34 -9.20
CA ILE A 52 -8.18 5.53 -8.34
C ILE A 52 -8.09 6.85 -9.14
N GLY A 53 -8.23 6.78 -10.47
CA GLY A 53 -8.20 7.96 -11.33
C GLY A 53 -6.81 8.56 -11.57
N GLY A 54 -5.73 7.84 -11.26
CA GLY A 54 -4.36 8.26 -11.57
C GLY A 54 -3.34 7.95 -10.49
N GLY A 55 -2.26 8.73 -10.47
CA GLY A 55 -1.10 8.57 -9.61
C GLY A 55 0.20 8.63 -10.42
N ALA A 56 0.78 9.81 -10.58
CA ALA A 56 2.01 9.97 -11.37
C ALA A 56 3.25 9.36 -10.69
N ASP A 57 3.27 9.31 -9.35
CA ASP A 57 4.44 8.88 -8.59
C ASP A 57 4.53 7.35 -8.43
N ILE A 58 5.63 6.86 -7.87
CA ILE A 58 5.78 5.45 -7.52
C ILE A 58 4.91 5.10 -6.30
N ILE A 59 4.31 3.91 -6.30
CA ILE A 59 3.68 3.36 -5.09
C ILE A 59 4.79 2.82 -4.18
N PRO A 60 5.11 3.47 -3.04
CA PRO A 60 6.13 2.99 -2.13
C PRO A 60 5.69 1.68 -1.47
N GLY A 61 6.64 0.85 -1.06
CA GLY A 61 6.28 -0.40 -0.40
C GLY A 61 7.45 -1.20 0.15
N THR A 62 7.09 -2.16 1.00
CA THR A 62 8.01 -3.12 1.63
C THR A 62 7.62 -4.54 1.23
N LYS A 63 8.58 -5.47 1.31
CA LYS A 63 8.33 -6.89 1.04
C LYS A 63 9.28 -7.78 1.82
N LYS A 64 8.79 -8.91 2.32
CA LYS A 64 9.60 -9.85 3.10
C LYS A 64 9.09 -11.30 3.03
N VAL A 65 9.92 -12.22 3.50
CA VAL A 65 9.51 -13.57 3.91
C VAL A 65 9.09 -13.48 5.38
N GLY A 66 8.01 -14.14 5.77
CA GLY A 66 7.54 -14.17 7.15
C GLY A 66 6.55 -15.31 7.39
N GLY A 67 6.51 -15.83 8.62
CA GLY A 67 5.53 -16.83 9.04
C GLY A 67 4.18 -16.21 9.40
N VAL A 68 3.26 -17.08 9.82
CA VAL A 68 1.93 -16.73 10.32
C VAL A 68 2.00 -15.61 11.36
N GLY A 69 1.15 -14.59 11.22
CA GLY A 69 1.07 -13.46 12.15
C GLY A 69 2.15 -12.38 11.95
N SER A 70 3.04 -12.54 10.96
CA SER A 70 4.03 -11.51 10.64
C SER A 70 3.34 -10.19 10.26
N SER A 71 3.78 -9.08 10.85
CA SER A 71 3.31 -7.74 10.46
C SER A 71 4.02 -7.20 9.23
N ILE A 72 3.45 -6.20 8.56
CA ILE A 72 4.13 -5.44 7.50
C ILE A 72 3.78 -3.96 7.59
N THR A 73 4.81 -3.12 7.61
CA THR A 73 4.69 -1.67 7.54
C THR A 73 4.80 -1.21 6.10
N MET A 74 3.78 -0.50 5.61
CA MET A 74 3.72 0.06 4.27
C MET A 74 3.84 1.57 4.37
N PRO A 75 4.93 2.17 3.85
CA PRO A 75 4.98 3.61 3.69
C PRO A 75 3.85 4.09 2.78
N ILE A 76 3.31 5.26 3.07
CA ILE A 76 2.30 5.96 2.27
C ILE A 76 2.97 7.21 1.72
N GLY A 77 2.85 7.41 0.42
CA GLY A 77 3.24 8.65 -0.26
C GLY A 77 2.06 9.23 -1.03
N ASN A 78 2.09 10.54 -1.28
CA ASN A 78 1.13 11.17 -2.18
C ASN A 78 1.20 10.50 -3.57
N LYS A 79 0.05 10.31 -4.20
CA LYS A 79 -0.03 9.58 -5.47
C LYS A 79 0.55 10.33 -6.66
N ASP A 80 0.58 11.67 -6.62
CA ASP A 80 0.95 12.51 -7.75
C ASP A 80 2.29 13.25 -7.55
N ASP A 81 2.61 13.67 -6.32
CA ASP A 81 3.84 14.42 -6.00
C ASP A 81 4.49 13.94 -4.69
N ARG A 82 5.65 13.30 -4.82
CA ARG A 82 6.45 12.77 -3.71
C ARG A 82 6.89 13.81 -2.67
N TRP A 83 6.79 15.10 -2.97
CA TRP A 83 7.20 16.19 -2.09
C TRP A 83 6.07 16.79 -1.26
N VAL A 84 4.84 16.25 -1.36
CA VAL A 84 3.75 16.62 -0.46
C VAL A 84 3.97 15.99 0.91
N PHE A 85 4.70 16.72 1.76
CA PHE A 85 5.12 16.24 3.08
C PHE A 85 3.97 15.92 4.01
N ASP A 86 2.79 16.48 3.82
CA ASP A 86 1.63 16.21 4.67
C ASP A 86 1.09 14.78 4.48
N ASP A 87 1.27 14.20 3.29
CA ASP A 87 0.75 12.87 2.92
C ASP A 87 1.77 11.73 3.17
N MET A 88 2.98 12.05 3.66
CA MET A 88 3.98 11.04 4.01
C MET A 88 3.62 10.35 5.33
N ASP A 89 3.26 9.08 5.29
CA ASP A 89 2.88 8.35 6.51
C ASP A 89 3.23 6.87 6.37
N ALA A 90 2.73 6.02 7.27
CA ALA A 90 2.76 4.58 7.10
C ALA A 90 1.54 3.91 7.75
N ALA A 91 1.19 2.72 7.26
CA ALA A 91 0.24 1.83 7.91
C ALA A 91 0.87 0.46 8.17
N GLU A 92 0.55 -0.14 9.31
CA GLU A 92 0.94 -1.52 9.63
C GLU A 92 -0.28 -2.44 9.55
N LEU A 93 -0.07 -3.64 9.02
CA LEU A 93 -1.06 -4.70 8.97
C LEU A 93 -0.44 -6.01 9.45
N ALA A 94 -1.21 -6.82 10.17
CA ALA A 94 -0.94 -8.23 10.39
C ALA A 94 -2.25 -9.02 10.25
N ILE A 95 -2.15 -10.25 9.77
CA ILE A 95 -3.28 -11.20 9.74
C ILE A 95 -2.86 -12.36 10.64
N VAL A 96 -3.65 -12.62 11.70
CA VAL A 96 -3.25 -13.50 12.80
C VAL A 96 -2.93 -14.92 12.33
N ASP A 97 -3.59 -15.42 11.28
CA ASP A 97 -3.44 -16.78 10.77
C ASP A 97 -2.73 -16.86 9.40
N ALA A 98 -2.16 -15.75 8.90
CA ALA A 98 -1.53 -15.68 7.58
C ALA A 98 -0.20 -14.88 7.57
N PRO A 99 0.65 -15.06 6.54
CA PRO A 99 0.59 -16.12 5.54
C PRO A 99 0.97 -17.48 6.15
N ARG A 100 0.27 -18.55 5.75
CA ARG A 100 0.75 -19.92 5.97
C ARG A 100 2.01 -20.18 5.12
N PRO A 101 2.77 -21.27 5.36
CA PRO A 101 4.07 -21.50 4.72
C PRO A 101 4.09 -21.35 3.20
N ASP A 102 3.03 -21.82 2.51
CA ASP A 102 2.92 -21.79 1.05
C ASP A 102 1.99 -20.68 0.52
N GLU A 103 1.68 -19.68 1.35
CA GLU A 103 0.78 -18.57 1.01
C GLU A 103 1.53 -17.24 0.86
N MET A 104 0.80 -16.21 0.43
CA MET A 104 1.29 -14.84 0.40
C MET A 104 0.18 -13.88 0.82
N VAL A 105 0.51 -12.94 1.69
CA VAL A 105 -0.30 -11.76 1.97
C VAL A 105 0.17 -10.63 1.06
N ILE A 106 -0.77 -10.01 0.34
CA ILE A 106 -0.53 -8.83 -0.48
C ILE A 106 -1.45 -7.72 0.04
N ALA A 107 -0.88 -6.56 0.31
CA ALA A 107 -1.57 -5.44 0.92
C ALA A 107 -1.45 -4.17 0.05
N LEU A 108 -2.55 -3.42 0.02
CA LEU A 108 -2.65 -2.07 -0.53
C LEU A 108 -3.18 -1.18 0.60
N VAL A 109 -2.52 -0.06 0.83
CA VAL A 109 -3.06 1.02 1.67
C VAL A 109 -3.35 2.22 0.79
N LEU A 110 -4.49 2.86 1.04
CA LEU A 110 -4.94 4.08 0.39
C LEU A 110 -5.28 5.10 1.47
N SER A 111 -4.96 6.37 1.26
CA SER A 111 -5.36 7.47 2.13
C SER A 111 -6.18 8.50 1.35
N ALA A 112 -7.22 9.04 1.98
CA ALA A 112 -8.01 10.17 1.46
C ALA A 112 -7.55 11.53 2.05
N GLY A 113 -6.56 11.50 2.93
CA GLY A 113 -6.06 12.65 3.69
C GLY A 113 -4.57 12.50 4.03
N GLY A 114 -3.95 13.59 4.46
CA GLY A 114 -2.61 13.58 5.04
C GLY A 114 -2.63 13.29 6.54
N ARG A 115 -1.46 13.36 7.18
CA ARG A 115 -1.33 13.17 8.63
C ARG A 115 -2.21 14.18 9.40
N PRO A 116 -3.00 13.77 10.40
CA PRO A 116 -3.92 14.67 11.12
C PRO A 116 -3.26 15.89 11.77
N GLY A 117 -1.98 15.79 12.13
CA GLY A 117 -1.19 16.86 12.77
C GLY A 117 -0.03 17.37 11.92
N ALA A 118 -0.15 17.34 10.59
CA ALA A 118 0.90 17.77 9.68
C ALA A 118 1.30 19.24 9.92
N ARG A 119 2.60 19.48 10.10
CA ARG A 119 3.18 20.80 10.45
C ARG A 119 4.64 20.97 10.02
N VAL A 120 5.14 20.05 9.21
CA VAL A 120 6.52 20.06 8.70
C VAL A 120 6.46 20.52 7.25
N LYS A 121 7.21 21.57 6.92
CA LYS A 121 7.25 22.13 5.56
C LYS A 121 8.45 21.61 4.79
N LYS A 122 8.29 21.48 3.48
CA LYS A 122 9.41 21.27 2.56
C LYS A 122 10.42 22.42 2.75
N PRO A 123 11.72 22.12 2.91
CA PRO A 123 12.75 23.15 2.90
C PRO A 123 12.65 23.97 1.61
N VAL A 124 12.74 25.29 1.75
CA VAL A 124 12.84 26.22 0.62
C VAL A 124 14.24 26.21 0.03
#